data_AF-A0A431UFV1-F1
#
_entry.id   AF-A0A431UFV1-F1
#
_cell.length_a   1.000
_cell.length_b   1.000
_cell.length_c   1.000
_cell.angle_alpha   90.00
_cell.angle_beta   90.00
_cell.angle_gamma   90.00
#
_symmetry.space_group_name_H-M   'P 1'
#
loop_
_entity.id
_entity.type
_entity.pdbx_description
1 polymer ?
#
loop_
_entity_poly.entity_id
_entity_poly.type
_entity_poly.pdbx_seq_one_letter_code
_entity_poly.pdbx_strand_id
1 'polypeptide(L)'
;MVQPGSAVQSDCRSSDRRQSPCPAGGSFGMKSMEARRHELLSEIAEVVAGLLGREHALPTEVADLVGAAVADSLAEHWGGQTITYPKDAHFKATQREIEILRAYLAGTSTAKLAHDTGMHERSIRRLIRRAQARAGGLDQLDLFA
;
A
#
# COMPACT_ATOMS: atom_id res chain seq x y z
N MET A 1 20.36 -6.83 -73.61
CA MET A 1 20.30 -6.04 -72.37
C MET A 1 19.06 -5.15 -72.43
N VAL A 2 17.95 -5.63 -71.85
CA VAL A 2 16.72 -4.86 -71.69
C VAL A 2 16.16 -5.30 -70.33
N GLN A 3 16.11 -4.39 -69.37
CA GLN A 3 15.32 -4.59 -68.15
C GLN A 3 13.90 -4.10 -68.40
N PRO A 4 12.85 -4.90 -68.14
CA PRO A 4 11.51 -4.41 -67.91
C PRO A 4 11.31 -4.19 -66.40
N GLY A 5 10.88 -2.98 -66.05
CA GLY A 5 10.37 -2.67 -64.72
C GLY A 5 8.93 -3.16 -64.56
N SER A 6 8.64 -3.83 -63.45
CA SER A 6 7.31 -4.01 -62.86
C SER A 6 7.38 -4.98 -61.68
N ALA A 7 7.14 -4.50 -60.46
CA ALA A 7 6.23 -5.15 -59.52
C ALA A 7 6.08 -4.30 -58.24
N VAL A 8 4.83 -3.99 -57.94
CA VAL A 8 4.29 -3.50 -56.68
C VAL A 8 4.57 -4.50 -55.55
N GLN A 9 4.87 -4.02 -54.35
CA GLN A 9 4.50 -4.69 -53.10
C GLN A 9 4.31 -3.65 -51.99
N SER A 10 3.11 -3.68 -51.42
CA SER A 10 2.75 -2.98 -50.18
C SER A 10 3.48 -3.62 -49.01
N ASP A 11 3.92 -2.81 -48.05
CA ASP A 11 3.99 -3.30 -46.68
C ASP A 11 3.40 -2.27 -45.70
N CYS A 12 2.29 -2.68 -45.12
CA CYS A 12 1.74 -2.14 -43.89
C CYS A 12 2.77 -2.27 -42.76
N ARG A 13 3.03 -1.21 -41.99
CA ARG A 13 3.07 -1.25 -40.51
C ARG A 13 3.36 0.10 -39.87
N SER A 14 2.31 0.62 -39.23
CA SER A 14 2.29 1.26 -37.91
C SER A 14 3.36 2.31 -37.58
N SER A 15 2.92 3.58 -37.72
CA SER A 15 2.96 4.61 -36.69
C SER A 15 3.91 4.38 -35.49
N ASP A 16 4.98 5.17 -35.45
CA ASP A 16 5.35 6.02 -34.31
C ASP A 16 4.96 5.51 -32.93
N ARG A 17 5.60 4.42 -32.51
CA ARG A 17 5.72 4.13 -31.08
C ARG A 17 6.97 4.86 -30.59
N ARG A 18 6.76 6.12 -30.18
CA ARG A 18 7.70 6.93 -29.40
C ARG A 18 8.46 6.01 -28.43
N GLN A 19 9.73 5.78 -28.72
CA GLN A 19 10.69 5.21 -27.77
C GLN A 19 10.77 6.19 -26.61
N SER A 20 9.95 5.95 -25.59
CA SER A 20 10.20 6.54 -24.28
C SER A 20 11.43 5.80 -23.75
N PRO A 21 12.53 6.48 -23.40
CA PRO A 21 13.65 5.81 -22.77
C PRO A 21 13.15 5.20 -21.46
N CYS A 22 13.26 3.88 -21.32
CA CYS A 22 13.19 3.25 -20.01
C CYS A 22 14.20 3.98 -19.12
N PRO A 23 13.82 4.46 -17.92
CA PRO A 23 14.80 5.04 -17.02
C PRO A 23 15.87 3.98 -16.80
N ALA A 24 17.12 4.32 -17.12
CA ALA A 24 18.27 3.48 -16.84
C ALA A 24 18.13 3.02 -15.39
N GLY A 25 18.04 1.70 -15.19
CA GLY A 25 17.90 1.12 -13.87
C GLY A 25 19.06 1.62 -13.02
N GLY A 26 18.78 2.59 -12.15
CA GLY A 26 19.68 2.94 -11.08
C GLY A 26 19.97 1.65 -10.33
N SER A 27 21.23 1.40 -10.03
CA SER A 27 21.62 0.36 -9.11
C SER A 27 20.81 0.56 -7.84
N PHE A 28 19.73 -0.21 -7.66
CA PHE A 28 19.07 -0.36 -6.37
C PHE A 28 20.04 -1.15 -5.50
N GLY A 29 21.11 -0.49 -5.09
CA GLY A 29 22.05 -1.02 -4.13
C GLY A 29 21.23 -1.45 -2.93
N MET A 30 21.22 -2.76 -2.68
CA MET A 30 20.45 -3.35 -1.61
C MET A 30 21.04 -2.81 -0.30
N LYS A 31 20.39 -1.80 0.30
CA LYS A 31 20.83 -1.19 1.55
C LYS A 31 21.02 -2.30 2.60
N SER A 32 22.07 -2.19 3.42
CA SER A 32 22.26 -3.14 4.52
C SER A 32 21.03 -3.13 5.44
N MET A 33 20.78 -4.24 6.14
CA MET A 33 19.65 -4.32 7.07
C MET A 33 19.72 -3.24 8.17
N GLU A 34 20.93 -2.87 8.58
CA GLU A 34 21.17 -1.79 9.53
C GLU A 34 20.78 -0.42 8.95
N ALA A 35 21.16 -0.14 7.70
CA ALA A 35 20.79 1.09 7.02
C ALA A 35 19.28 1.20 6.81
N ARG A 36 18.62 0.09 6.43
CA ARG A 36 17.15 0.03 6.27
C ARG A 36 16.43 0.22 7.60
N ARG A 37 16.96 -0.35 8.69
CA ARG A 37 16.41 -0.17 10.04
C ARG A 37 16.54 1.29 10.47
N HIS A 38 17.70 1.89 10.29
CA HIS A 38 17.93 3.28 10.64
C HIS A 38 17.00 4.20 9.86
N GLU A 39 16.91 4.01 8.54
CA GLU A 39 15.99 4.75 7.67
C GLU A 39 14.53 4.65 8.17
N LEU A 40 14.05 3.43 8.44
CA LEU A 40 12.70 3.21 8.96
C LEU A 40 12.43 3.96 10.27
N LEU A 41 13.35 3.87 11.25
CA LEU A 41 13.17 4.50 12.56
C LEU A 41 13.25 6.03 12.47
N SER A 42 14.15 6.56 11.64
CA SER A 42 14.24 8.00 11.38
C SER A 42 12.96 8.52 10.69
N GLU A 43 12.44 7.82 9.69
CA GLU A 43 11.18 8.19 9.03
C GLU A 43 10.00 8.18 10.01
N ILE A 44 9.94 7.21 10.94
CA ILE A 44 8.89 7.18 11.96
C ILE A 44 8.98 8.41 12.88
N ALA A 45 10.19 8.77 13.33
CA ALA A 45 10.39 9.94 14.18
C ALA A 45 9.92 11.23 13.47
N GLU A 46 10.29 11.40 12.19
CA GLU A 46 9.85 12.53 11.36
C GLU A 46 8.33 12.56 11.14
N VAL A 47 7.72 11.41 10.87
CA VAL A 47 6.26 11.31 10.68
C VAL A 47 5.51 11.70 11.94
N VAL A 48 5.95 11.23 13.11
CA VAL A 48 5.35 11.55 14.41
C VAL A 48 5.53 13.03 14.74
N ALA A 49 6.74 13.57 14.59
CA ALA A 49 7.00 14.99 14.82
C ALA A 49 6.14 15.87 13.90
N GLY A 50 6.08 15.53 12.60
CA GLY A 50 5.25 16.23 11.62
C GLY A 50 3.75 16.16 11.92
N LEU A 51 3.25 15.01 12.43
CA LEU A 51 1.88 14.84 12.92
C LEU A 51 1.58 15.76 14.11
N LEU A 52 2.45 15.77 15.11
CA LEU A 52 2.27 16.57 16.32
C LEU A 52 2.36 18.08 16.03
N GLY A 53 3.27 18.49 15.16
CA GLY A 53 3.37 19.89 14.74
C GLY A 53 2.13 20.35 13.98
N ARG A 54 1.63 19.56 13.02
CA ARG A 54 0.52 19.97 12.13
C ARG A 54 -0.87 19.81 12.76
N GLU A 55 -1.10 18.78 13.57
CA GLU A 55 -2.44 18.44 14.09
C GLU A 55 -2.65 18.94 15.52
N HIS A 56 -1.56 19.09 16.29
CA HIS A 56 -1.62 19.47 17.70
C HIS A 56 -0.90 20.80 18.01
N ALA A 57 -0.30 21.45 17.01
CA ALA A 57 0.40 22.74 17.14
C ALA A 57 1.48 22.74 18.24
N LEU A 58 2.15 21.61 18.44
CA LEU A 58 3.28 21.54 19.37
C LEU A 58 4.49 22.30 18.81
N PRO A 59 5.32 22.91 19.68
CA PRO A 59 6.62 23.44 19.27
C PRO A 59 7.47 22.36 18.62
N THR A 60 8.22 22.73 17.57
CA THR A 60 9.06 21.80 16.80
C THR A 60 10.02 21.03 17.70
N GLU A 61 10.66 21.69 18.67
CA GLU A 61 11.61 21.03 19.56
C GLU A 61 10.95 19.93 20.41
N VAL A 62 9.70 20.15 20.85
CA VAL A 62 8.95 19.16 21.63
C VAL A 62 8.46 18.03 20.72
N ALA A 63 7.99 18.34 19.52
CA ALA A 63 7.54 17.36 18.55
C ALA A 63 8.68 16.42 18.12
N ASP A 64 9.88 16.96 17.87
CA ASP A 64 11.07 16.20 17.52
C ASP A 64 11.52 15.28 18.66
N LEU A 65 11.50 15.80 19.91
CA LEU A 65 11.82 15.01 21.10
C LEU A 65 10.85 13.82 21.26
N VAL A 66 9.55 14.06 21.06
CA VAL A 66 8.53 13.00 21.14
C VAL A 66 8.72 11.99 20.01
N GLY A 67 8.99 12.46 18.79
CA GLY A 67 9.27 11.59 17.65
C GLY A 67 10.46 10.65 17.91
N ALA A 68 11.57 11.21 18.41
CA ALA A 68 12.74 10.43 18.80
C ALA A 68 12.43 9.42 19.91
N ALA A 69 11.72 9.84 20.97
CA ALA A 69 11.34 8.95 22.07
C ALA A 69 10.44 7.78 21.60
N VAL A 70 9.57 8.00 20.61
CA VAL A 70 8.77 6.94 19.99
C VAL A 70 9.66 5.96 19.21
N ALA A 71 10.61 6.45 18.42
CA ALA A 71 11.53 5.60 17.68
C ALA A 71 12.41 4.74 18.61
N ASP A 72 12.92 5.34 19.70
CA ASP A 72 13.69 4.64 20.73
C ASP A 72 12.85 3.57 21.42
N SER A 73 11.63 3.91 21.82
CA SER A 73 10.69 2.96 22.44
C SER A 73 10.39 1.78 21.50
N LEU A 74 10.21 2.03 20.20
CA LEU A 74 10.01 0.94 19.23
C LEU A 74 11.25 0.04 19.13
N ALA A 75 12.45 0.62 19.11
CA ALA A 75 13.69 -0.15 19.07
C ALA A 75 13.89 -1.01 20.33
N GLU A 76 13.52 -0.49 21.51
CA GLU A 76 13.62 -1.21 22.79
C GLU A 76 12.61 -2.35 22.89
N HIS A 77 11.33 -2.09 22.59
CA HIS A 77 10.25 -3.08 22.78
C HIS A 77 10.23 -4.16 21.69
N TRP A 78 10.62 -3.83 20.46
CA TRP A 78 10.57 -4.73 19.31
C TRP A 78 11.95 -5.21 18.85
N GLY A 79 13.01 -4.79 19.55
CA GLY A 79 14.37 -5.26 19.33
C GLY A 79 14.46 -6.78 19.38
N GLY A 80 15.19 -7.37 18.42
CA GLY A 80 15.35 -8.82 18.29
C GLY A 80 14.26 -9.54 17.50
N GLN A 81 13.18 -8.86 17.12
CA GLN A 81 12.12 -9.41 16.27
C GLN A 81 12.31 -9.02 14.79
N THR A 82 11.86 -9.88 13.87
CA THR A 82 11.81 -9.56 12.43
C THR A 82 10.37 -9.33 12.00
N ILE A 83 10.00 -8.06 11.77
CA ILE A 83 8.68 -7.68 11.28
C ILE A 83 8.73 -7.51 9.76
N THR A 84 7.86 -8.21 9.04
CA THR A 84 7.77 -8.12 7.57
C THR A 84 6.56 -7.29 7.17
N TYR A 85 6.79 -6.20 6.43
CA TYR A 85 5.73 -5.43 5.78
C TYR A 85 5.51 -5.97 4.37
N PRO A 86 4.37 -6.60 4.06
CA PRO A 86 4.10 -7.10 2.73
C PRO A 86 3.87 -5.90 1.79
N LYS A 87 4.60 -5.86 0.67
CA LYS A 87 4.51 -4.76 -0.32
C LYS A 87 3.09 -4.55 -0.84
N ASP A 88 2.33 -5.63 -0.96
CA ASP A 88 0.96 -5.65 -1.48
C ASP A 88 -0.08 -5.89 -0.36
N ALA A 89 0.30 -5.77 0.91
CA ALA A 89 -0.69 -5.76 1.98
C ALA A 89 -1.49 -4.47 1.88
N HIS A 90 -2.75 -4.60 1.44
CA HIS A 90 -3.71 -3.51 1.46
C HIS A 90 -4.11 -3.17 2.90
N PHE A 91 -3.22 -2.47 3.61
CA PHE A 91 -3.50 -1.89 4.91
C PHE A 91 -4.36 -0.64 4.71
N LYS A 92 -5.68 -0.83 4.68
CA LYS A 92 -6.74 0.13 5.02
C LYS A 92 -8.07 -0.49 4.64
N ALA A 93 -8.63 -1.31 5.52
CA ALA A 93 -10.07 -1.36 5.62
C ALA A 93 -10.49 -0.05 6.29
N THR A 94 -11.35 0.73 5.64
CA THR A 94 -11.91 1.93 6.29
C THR A 94 -12.72 1.52 7.52
N GLN A 95 -12.86 2.41 8.51
CA GLN A 95 -13.69 2.15 9.69
C GLN A 95 -15.10 1.64 9.31
N ARG A 96 -15.69 2.24 8.27
CA ARG A 96 -16.96 1.79 7.68
C ARG A 96 -16.90 0.35 7.14
N GLU A 97 -15.84 -0.02 6.44
CA GLU A 97 -15.66 -1.39 5.95
C GLU A 97 -15.52 -2.40 7.11
N ILE A 98 -14.85 -2.01 8.21
CA ILE A 98 -14.73 -2.83 9.41
C ILE A 98 -16.10 -3.08 10.04
N GLU A 99 -16.93 -2.05 10.16
CA GLU A 99 -18.29 -2.16 10.70
C GLU A 99 -19.19 -3.06 9.84
N ILE A 100 -19.12 -2.93 8.52
CA ILE A 100 -19.85 -3.79 7.59
C ILE A 100 -19.43 -5.25 7.74
N LEU A 101 -18.12 -5.50 7.86
CA LEU A 101 -17.59 -6.85 8.04
C LEU A 101 -17.99 -7.45 9.39
N ARG A 102 -17.96 -6.67 10.48
CA ARG A 102 -18.45 -7.12 11.80
C ARG A 102 -19.93 -7.50 11.75
N ALA A 103 -20.77 -6.65 11.17
CA ALA A 103 -22.20 -6.92 11.04
C ALA A 103 -22.49 -8.15 10.15
N TYR A 104 -21.70 -8.36 9.10
CA TYR A 104 -21.76 -9.56 8.27
C TYR A 104 -21.36 -10.83 9.04
N LEU A 105 -20.26 -10.79 9.81
CA LEU A 105 -19.82 -11.91 10.65
C LEU A 105 -20.83 -12.25 11.76
N ALA A 106 -21.58 -11.25 12.26
CA ALA A 106 -22.69 -11.45 13.19
C ALA A 106 -23.95 -12.08 12.56
N GLY A 107 -23.94 -12.36 11.25
CA GLY A 107 -25.02 -13.04 10.54
C GLY A 107 -25.98 -12.13 9.77
N THR A 108 -25.67 -10.83 9.63
CA THR A 108 -26.52 -9.91 8.86
C THR A 108 -26.44 -10.20 7.36
N SER A 109 -27.60 -10.24 6.68
CA SER A 109 -27.65 -10.50 5.24
C SER A 109 -27.05 -9.35 4.41
N THR A 110 -26.49 -9.68 3.25
CA THR A 110 -25.88 -8.69 2.33
C THR A 110 -26.88 -7.65 1.82
N ALA A 111 -28.14 -8.06 1.62
CA ALA A 111 -29.22 -7.16 1.22
C ALA A 111 -29.55 -6.14 2.33
N LYS A 112 -29.59 -6.58 3.59
CA LYS A 112 -29.83 -5.68 4.73
C LYS A 112 -28.67 -4.70 4.93
N LEU A 113 -27.43 -5.18 4.85
CA LEU A 113 -26.25 -4.30 4.90
C LEU A 113 -26.25 -3.26 3.77
N ALA A 114 -26.69 -3.63 2.57
CA ALA A 114 -26.76 -2.73 1.43
C ALA A 114 -27.74 -1.58 1.69
N HIS A 115 -28.92 -1.92 2.20
CA HIS A 115 -29.92 -0.95 2.62
C HIS A 115 -29.42 -0.03 3.73
N ASP A 116 -28.91 -0.60 4.83
CA ASP A 116 -28.54 0.14 6.04
C ASP A 116 -27.33 1.05 5.82
N THR A 117 -26.44 0.69 4.88
CA THR A 117 -25.24 1.49 4.56
C THR A 117 -25.41 2.37 3.33
N GLY A 118 -26.52 2.27 2.59
CA GLY A 118 -26.72 2.94 1.30
C GLY A 118 -25.76 2.47 0.20
N MET A 119 -25.10 1.32 0.37
CA MET A 119 -24.21 0.74 -0.63
C MET A 119 -24.95 -0.23 -1.54
N HIS A 120 -24.55 -0.31 -2.80
CA HIS A 120 -25.08 -1.36 -3.68
C HIS A 120 -24.62 -2.75 -3.20
N GLU A 121 -25.51 -3.75 -3.22
CA GLU A 121 -25.24 -5.10 -2.72
C GLU A 121 -24.03 -5.76 -3.42
N ARG A 122 -23.81 -5.48 -4.71
CA ARG A 122 -22.62 -5.92 -5.44
C ARG A 122 -21.32 -5.42 -4.79
N SER A 123 -21.31 -4.18 -4.30
CA SER A 123 -20.16 -3.57 -3.63
C SER A 123 -19.88 -4.23 -2.29
N ILE A 124 -20.94 -4.55 -1.53
CA ILE A 124 -20.81 -5.31 -0.27
C ILE A 124 -20.27 -6.72 -0.51
N ARG A 125 -20.79 -7.44 -1.51
CA ARG A 125 -20.24 -8.75 -1.89
C ARG A 125 -18.77 -8.67 -2.31
N ARG A 126 -18.38 -7.62 -3.05
CA ARG A 126 -16.96 -7.38 -3.41
C ARG A 126 -16.10 -7.10 -2.18
N LEU A 127 -16.62 -6.34 -1.20
CA LEU A 127 -15.94 -6.08 0.07
C LEU A 127 -15.70 -7.38 0.85
N ILE A 128 -16.75 -8.19 1.04
CA ILE A 128 -16.67 -9.47 1.75
C ILE A 128 -15.66 -10.41 1.08
N ARG A 129 -15.73 -10.56 -0.25
CA ARG A 129 -14.76 -11.40 -0.99
C ARG A 129 -13.32 -10.91 -0.83
N ARG A 130 -13.08 -9.59 -0.81
CA ARG A 130 -11.75 -9.03 -0.53
C ARG A 130 -11.30 -9.36 0.89
N ALA A 131 -12.20 -9.28 1.87
CA ALA A 131 -11.91 -9.62 3.26
C ALA A 131 -11.60 -11.11 3.44
N GLN A 132 -12.38 -11.99 2.81
CA GLN A 132 -12.15 -13.44 2.81
C GLN A 132 -10.83 -13.82 2.12
N ALA A 133 -10.52 -13.18 0.99
CA ALA A 133 -9.24 -13.40 0.30
C ALA A 133 -8.03 -12.94 1.13
N ARG A 134 -8.19 -11.90 1.97
CA ARG A 134 -7.16 -11.49 2.94
C ARG A 134 -7.01 -12.51 4.06
N ALA A 135 -8.13 -12.98 4.63
CA ALA A 135 -8.13 -13.97 5.70
C ALA A 135 -7.51 -15.31 5.27
N GLY A 136 -7.73 -15.75 4.02
CA GLY A 136 -7.11 -16.97 3.49
C GLY A 136 -5.64 -16.83 3.08
N GLY A 137 -5.07 -15.62 3.11
CA GLY A 137 -3.72 -15.32 2.61
C GLY A 137 -2.69 -15.17 3.72
N LEU A 138 -2.98 -14.35 4.73
CA LEU A 138 -2.17 -14.16 5.94
C LEU A 138 -3.10 -13.58 7.00
N ASP A 139 -3.11 -14.21 8.17
CA ASP A 139 -3.96 -13.95 9.34
C ASP A 139 -3.65 -12.62 10.03
N GLN A 140 -3.55 -11.53 9.26
CA GLN A 140 -3.14 -10.21 9.77
C GLN A 140 -4.27 -9.50 10.55
N LEU A 141 -5.50 -10.03 10.50
CA LEU A 141 -6.57 -9.60 11.43
C LEU A 141 -6.32 -10.11 12.86
N ASP A 142 -5.60 -11.23 13.01
CA ASP A 142 -5.15 -11.75 14.30
C ASP A 142 -3.96 -10.97 14.89
N LEU A 143 -3.37 -10.03 14.13
CA LEU A 143 -2.29 -9.17 14.62
C LEU A 143 -2.79 -8.02 15.52
N PHE A 144 -4.10 -7.76 15.51
CA PHE A 144 -4.73 -6.64 16.23
C PHE A 144 -5.88 -7.08 17.15
N ALA A 145 -5.95 -8.37 17.49
CA ALA A 145 -6.91 -8.94 18.44
C ALA A 145 -6.41 -8.82 19.89
#